data_AF-A0A485L8Q1-F1
#
_entry.id   AF-A0A485L8Q1-F1
#
_cell.length_a   1.000
_cell.length_b   1.000
_cell.length_c   1.000
_cell.angle_alpha   90.00
_cell.angle_beta   90.00
_cell.angle_gamma   90.00
#
_symmetry.space_group_name_H-M   'P 1'
#
loop_
_entity.id
_entity.type
_entity.pdbx_description
1 polymer ?
#
loop_
_entity_poly.entity_id
_entity_poly.type
_entity_poly.pdbx_seq_one_letter_code
_entity_poly.pdbx_strand_id
1 'polypeptide(L)'
;MHTTKRPPAKLVYKAKNEQPLVTPKESSNMNRSTSGIAGVLDSLKGKIDILDREIKADQKGKKDYEDELFKLNTRREDITKKLNECQRWIDLFASKIQPLENSYSATTAEMSDEYDEAKIKHASGLQVLVDNFNYHPEFKRYNDDFTAVPFRPK
;
A
#
# COMPACT_ATOMS: atom_id res chain seq x y z
N MET A 1 98.83 -33.19 -34.68
CA MET A 1 97.82 -33.87 -33.84
C MET A 1 98.48 -34.39 -32.57
N HIS A 2 98.25 -33.77 -31.42
CA HIS A 2 98.50 -34.40 -30.12
C HIS A 2 97.30 -34.10 -29.21
N THR A 3 96.52 -35.14 -28.94
CA THR A 3 95.29 -35.11 -28.14
C THR A 3 95.66 -35.27 -26.67
N THR A 4 95.69 -34.17 -25.92
CA THR A 4 95.87 -34.21 -24.46
C THR A 4 94.53 -34.57 -23.81
N LYS A 5 94.36 -35.86 -23.50
CA LYS A 5 93.21 -36.36 -22.72
C LYS A 5 93.27 -35.77 -21.31
N ARG A 6 92.24 -34.99 -20.95
CA ARG A 6 92.03 -34.46 -19.60
C ARG A 6 91.89 -35.63 -18.62
N PRO A 7 92.59 -35.64 -17.47
CA PRO A 7 92.49 -36.75 -16.52
C PRO A 7 91.06 -36.83 -15.95
N PRO A 8 90.54 -38.05 -15.68
CA PRO A 8 89.21 -38.21 -15.13
C PRO A 8 89.13 -37.58 -13.74
N ALA A 9 88.04 -36.85 -13.49
CA ALA A 9 87.79 -36.23 -12.19
C ALA A 9 87.75 -37.30 -11.09
N LYS A 10 88.59 -37.16 -10.06
CA LYS A 10 88.54 -38.02 -8.87
C LYS A 10 87.22 -37.78 -8.14
N LEU A 11 86.37 -38.81 -8.06
CA LEU A 11 85.18 -38.81 -7.22
C LEU A 11 85.63 -38.90 -5.75
N VAL A 12 85.48 -37.80 -5.02
CA VAL A 12 85.73 -37.74 -3.58
C VAL A 12 84.46 -38.21 -2.87
N TYR A 13 84.49 -39.42 -2.31
CA TYR A 13 83.41 -39.92 -1.46
C TYR A 13 83.67 -39.48 -0.01
N LYS A 14 82.86 -38.53 0.49
CA LYS A 14 82.88 -38.14 1.90
C LYS A 14 82.30 -39.25 2.77
N ALA A 15 82.85 -39.43 3.97
CA ALA A 15 82.37 -40.42 4.95
C ALA A 15 80.88 -40.21 5.27
N LYS A 16 80.15 -41.29 5.55
CA LYS A 16 78.68 -41.30 5.75
C LYS A 16 78.20 -40.33 6.85
N ASN A 17 79.10 -39.95 7.76
CA ASN A 17 78.84 -39.08 8.91
C ASN A 17 78.97 -37.58 8.56
N GLU A 18 79.49 -37.23 7.37
CA GLU A 18 79.68 -35.85 6.90
C GLU A 18 78.72 -35.48 5.74
N GLN A 19 77.85 -36.42 5.35
CA GLN A 19 76.80 -36.16 4.37
C GLN A 19 75.69 -35.35 5.06
N PRO A 20 75.27 -34.20 4.51
CA PRO A 20 74.15 -33.46 5.09
C PRO A 20 72.88 -34.34 5.06
N LEU A 21 72.13 -34.33 6.16
CA LEU A 21 70.92 -35.14 6.35
C LEU A 21 69.85 -34.88 5.27
N VAL A 22 69.90 -33.72 4.62
CA VAL A 22 69.01 -33.31 3.53
C VAL A 22 69.86 -32.72 2.41
N THR A 23 69.63 -33.16 1.18
CA THR A 23 70.35 -32.59 0.03
C THR A 23 69.86 -31.17 -0.25
N PRO A 24 70.72 -30.28 -0.80
CA PRO A 24 70.30 -28.92 -1.17
C PRO A 24 69.09 -28.88 -2.12
N LYS A 25 68.95 -29.90 -2.97
CA LYS A 25 67.82 -30.05 -3.89
C LYS A 25 66.52 -30.40 -3.15
N GLU A 26 66.58 -31.30 -2.16
CA GLU A 26 65.43 -31.63 -1.31
C GLU A 26 65.01 -30.43 -0.44
N SER A 27 65.97 -29.70 0.13
CA SER A 27 65.69 -28.47 0.87
C SER A 27 65.04 -27.40 -0.02
N SER A 28 65.55 -27.20 -1.24
CA SER A 28 64.95 -26.27 -2.21
C SER A 28 63.53 -26.67 -2.61
N ASN A 29 63.27 -27.96 -2.82
CA ASN A 29 61.95 -28.47 -3.16
C ASN A 29 60.98 -28.31 -1.99
N MET A 30 61.42 -28.61 -0.77
CA MET A 30 60.64 -28.43 0.45
C MET A 30 60.29 -26.95 0.65
N ASN A 31 61.25 -26.04 0.51
CA ASN A 31 61.02 -24.59 0.63
C ASN A 31 60.02 -24.08 -0.43
N ARG A 32 60.11 -24.59 -1.67
CA ARG A 32 59.16 -24.25 -2.73
C ARG A 32 57.76 -24.73 -2.42
N SER A 33 57.61 -25.97 -1.96
CA SER A 33 56.32 -26.53 -1.55
C SER A 33 55.73 -25.78 -0.37
N THR A 34 56.53 -25.50 0.67
CA THR A 34 56.09 -24.73 1.84
C THR A 34 55.68 -23.31 1.47
N SER A 35 56.43 -22.64 0.59
CA SER A 35 56.07 -21.30 0.10
C SER A 35 54.78 -21.31 -0.72
N GLY A 36 54.58 -22.34 -1.54
CA GLY A 36 53.33 -22.53 -2.29
C GLY A 36 52.12 -22.75 -1.37
N ILE A 37 52.28 -23.59 -0.35
CA ILE A 37 51.23 -23.83 0.66
C ILE A 37 50.91 -22.55 1.44
N ALA A 38 51.93 -21.80 1.87
CA ALA A 38 51.75 -20.52 2.57
C ALA A 38 50.97 -19.52 1.72
N GLY A 39 51.34 -19.33 0.45
CA GLY A 39 50.62 -18.42 -0.45
C GLY A 39 49.16 -18.83 -0.71
N VAL A 40 48.89 -20.14 -0.81
CA VAL A 40 47.50 -20.64 -0.90
C VAL A 40 46.72 -20.38 0.38
N LEU A 41 47.35 -20.57 1.54
CA LEU A 41 46.71 -20.36 2.85
C LEU A 41 46.39 -18.88 3.08
N ASP A 42 47.30 -17.97 2.72
CA ASP A 42 47.07 -16.53 2.77
C ASP A 42 45.95 -16.10 1.81
N SER A 43 45.90 -16.67 0.60
CA SER A 43 44.81 -16.43 -0.35
C SER A 43 43.47 -16.93 0.18
N LEU A 44 43.44 -18.12 0.79
CA LEU A 44 42.24 -18.68 1.38
C LEU A 44 41.74 -17.82 2.55
N LYS A 45 42.65 -17.39 3.42
CA LYS A 45 42.34 -16.48 4.53
C LYS A 45 41.73 -15.17 4.01
N GLY A 46 42.32 -14.58 2.97
CA GLY A 46 41.77 -13.38 2.34
C GLY A 46 40.36 -13.59 1.79
N LYS A 47 40.08 -14.75 1.19
CA LYS A 47 38.72 -15.09 0.71
C LYS A 47 37.73 -15.29 1.85
N ILE A 48 38.15 -15.92 2.95
CA ILE A 48 37.30 -16.07 4.14
C ILE A 48 36.95 -14.69 4.70
N ASP A 49 37.92 -13.78 4.83
CA ASP A 49 37.67 -12.43 5.34
C ASP A 49 36.72 -11.63 4.43
N ILE A 50 36.77 -11.85 3.11
CA ILE A 50 35.83 -11.24 2.16
C ILE A 50 34.43 -11.82 2.34
N LEU A 51 34.30 -13.14 2.37
CA LEU A 51 33.02 -13.83 2.56
C LEU A 51 32.38 -13.45 3.90
N ASP A 52 33.15 -13.30 4.97
CA ASP A 52 32.64 -12.86 6.27
C ASP A 52 32.07 -11.43 6.23
N ARG A 53 32.64 -10.54 5.40
CA ARG A 53 32.10 -9.19 5.20
C ARG A 53 30.82 -9.24 4.38
N GLU A 54 30.79 -10.06 3.33
CA GLU A 54 29.59 -10.25 2.49
C GLU A 54 28.44 -10.83 3.31
N ILE A 55 28.68 -11.87 4.12
CA ILE A 55 27.67 -12.46 5.00
C ILE A 55 27.12 -11.42 5.98
N LYS A 56 27.97 -10.56 6.55
CA LYS A 56 27.51 -9.48 7.44
C LYS A 56 26.68 -8.44 6.71
N ALA A 57 27.06 -8.09 5.48
CA ALA A 57 26.29 -7.17 4.65
C ALA A 57 24.93 -7.76 4.28
N ASP A 58 24.87 -9.04 3.92
CA ASP A 58 23.64 -9.75 3.59
C ASP A 58 22.72 -9.91 4.81
N GLN A 59 23.27 -10.22 5.99
CA GLN A 59 22.51 -10.27 7.24
C GLN A 59 21.88 -8.92 7.57
N LYS A 60 22.62 -7.83 7.36
CA LYS A 60 22.08 -6.48 7.52
C LYS A 60 20.98 -6.21 6.49
N GLY A 61 21.23 -6.51 5.22
CA GLY A 61 20.24 -6.34 4.16
C GLY A 61 18.96 -7.12 4.42
N LYS A 62 19.07 -8.37 4.88
CA LYS A 62 17.93 -9.20 5.29
C LYS A 62 17.10 -8.52 6.38
N LYS A 63 17.76 -8.00 7.42
CA LYS A 63 17.08 -7.28 8.50
C LYS A 63 16.38 -6.03 7.99
N ASP A 64 17.04 -5.25 7.15
CA ASP A 64 16.45 -4.03 6.56
C ASP A 64 15.18 -4.38 5.75
N TYR A 65 15.19 -5.49 5.01
CA TYR A 65 13.99 -5.98 4.31
C TYR A 65 12.90 -6.48 5.25
N GLU A 66 13.24 -7.18 6.33
CA GLU A 66 12.27 -7.62 7.34
C GLU A 66 11.59 -6.42 8.00
N ASP A 67 12.34 -5.36 8.31
CA ASP A 67 11.81 -4.12 8.89
C ASP A 67 10.85 -3.40 7.92
N GLU A 68 11.21 -3.30 6.64
CA GLU A 68 10.32 -2.72 5.61
C GLU A 68 9.07 -3.58 5.38
N LEU A 69 9.21 -4.91 5.38
CA LEU A 69 8.07 -5.82 5.25
C LEU A 69 7.11 -5.69 6.44
N PHE A 70 7.65 -5.52 7.65
CA PHE A 70 6.84 -5.26 8.84
C PHE A 70 6.04 -3.96 8.69
N LYS A 71 6.68 -2.85 8.30
CA LYS A 71 6.00 -1.55 8.07
C LYS A 71 4.89 -1.67 7.03
N LEU A 72 5.15 -2.37 5.92
CA LEU A 72 4.16 -2.57 4.85
C LEU A 72 2.97 -3.40 5.33
N ASN A 73 3.21 -4.46 6.11
CA ASN A 73 2.14 -5.28 6.66
C ASN A 73 1.27 -4.50 7.65
N THR A 74 1.87 -3.73 8.56
CA THR A 74 1.12 -2.85 9.47
C THR A 74 0.28 -1.84 8.68
N ARG A 75 0.86 -1.19 7.68
CA ARG A 75 0.14 -0.24 6.82
C ARG A 75 -1.01 -0.90 6.07
N ARG A 76 -0.82 -2.13 5.57
CA ARG A 76 -1.87 -2.90 4.92
C ARG A 76 -3.02 -3.17 5.89
N GLU A 77 -2.73 -3.64 7.09
CA GLU A 77 -3.75 -3.91 8.11
C GLU A 77 -4.55 -2.66 8.48
N ASP A 78 -3.88 -1.52 8.66
CA ASP A 78 -4.54 -0.25 8.97
C ASP A 78 -5.46 0.21 7.84
N ILE A 79 -5.02 0.07 6.59
CA ILE A 79 -5.85 0.41 5.42
C ILE A 79 -7.05 -0.53 5.33
N THR A 80 -6.85 -1.84 5.53
CA THR A 80 -7.95 -2.81 5.52
C THR A 80 -8.97 -2.52 6.61
N LYS A 81 -8.54 -2.16 7.83
CA LYS A 81 -9.45 -1.73 8.90
C LYS A 81 -10.27 -0.52 8.50
N LYS A 82 -9.61 0.52 7.97
CA LYS A 82 -10.30 1.74 7.48
C LYS A 82 -11.29 1.44 6.37
N LEU A 83 -10.92 0.56 5.42
CA LEU A 83 -11.81 0.16 4.32
C LEU A 83 -13.05 -0.55 4.85
N ASN A 84 -12.88 -1.48 5.79
CA ASN A 84 -14.01 -2.17 6.43
C ASN A 84 -14.90 -1.20 7.21
N GLU A 85 -14.33 -0.23 7.91
CA GLU A 85 -15.09 0.82 8.58
C GLU A 85 -15.88 1.67 7.59
N CYS A 86 -15.24 2.14 6.51
CA CYS A 86 -15.90 2.89 5.43
C CYS A 86 -17.05 2.09 4.81
N GLN A 87 -16.84 0.80 4.53
CA GLN A 87 -17.90 -0.05 3.99
C GLN A 87 -19.08 -0.15 4.96
N ARG A 88 -18.80 -0.38 6.25
CA ARG A 88 -19.84 -0.40 7.28
C ARG A 88 -20.63 0.91 7.35
N TRP A 89 -19.96 2.05 7.19
CA TRP A 89 -20.60 3.36 7.14
C TRP A 89 -21.47 3.53 5.89
N ILE A 90 -21.01 3.07 4.73
CA ILE A 90 -21.79 3.08 3.48
C ILE A 90 -23.05 2.24 3.65
N ASP A 91 -22.93 1.03 4.21
CA ASP A 91 -24.07 0.13 4.41
C ASP A 91 -25.09 0.74 5.40
N LEU A 92 -24.60 1.41 6.46
CA LEU A 92 -25.45 2.12 7.41
C LEU A 92 -26.16 3.31 6.75
N PHE A 93 -25.45 4.07 5.90
CA PHE A 93 -26.01 5.20 5.18
C PHE A 93 -27.09 4.75 4.21
N ALA A 94 -26.83 3.71 3.41
CA ALA A 94 -27.78 3.14 2.47
C ALA A 94 -29.03 2.57 3.16
N SER A 95 -28.87 1.93 4.32
CA SER A 95 -30.00 1.33 5.03
C SER A 95 -30.87 2.32 5.80
N LYS A 96 -30.30 3.39 6.36
CA LYS A 96 -31.03 4.29 7.27
C LYS A 96 -31.21 5.71 6.76
N ILE A 97 -30.21 6.26 6.06
CA ILE A 97 -30.19 7.68 5.73
C ILE A 97 -30.79 7.90 4.34
N GLN A 98 -30.43 7.07 3.36
CA GLN A 98 -30.97 7.18 2.00
C GLN A 98 -32.51 7.04 1.95
N PRO A 99 -33.16 6.12 2.68
CA PRO A 99 -34.62 6.07 2.72
C PRO A 99 -35.25 7.32 3.35
N LEU A 100 -34.60 7.89 4.37
CA LEU A 100 -35.07 9.11 5.04
C LEU A 100 -35.03 10.31 4.10
N GLU A 101 -33.94 10.46 3.34
CA GLU A 101 -33.79 11.53 2.35
C GLU A 101 -34.85 11.42 1.25
N ASN A 102 -35.10 10.20 0.76
CA ASN A 102 -36.16 9.93 -0.21
C ASN A 102 -37.54 10.30 0.36
N SER A 103 -37.86 9.87 1.59
CA SER A 103 -39.13 10.23 2.25
C SER A 103 -39.29 11.73 2.45
N TYR A 104 -38.23 12.44 2.82
CA TYR A 104 -38.25 13.89 2.98
C TYR A 104 -38.50 14.61 1.65
N SER A 105 -37.84 14.17 0.58
CA SER A 105 -38.06 14.72 -0.76
C SER A 105 -39.50 14.49 -1.25
N ALA A 106 -40.05 13.30 -1.00
CA ALA A 106 -41.41 12.94 -1.40
C ALA A 106 -42.45 13.79 -0.64
N THR A 107 -42.31 13.90 0.68
CA THR A 107 -43.21 14.74 1.50
C THR A 107 -43.14 16.22 1.13
N THR A 108 -41.96 16.72 0.76
CA THR A 108 -41.82 18.12 0.30
C THR A 108 -42.53 18.35 -1.02
N ALA A 109 -42.48 17.39 -1.96
CA ALA A 109 -43.20 17.47 -3.22
C ALA A 109 -44.72 17.41 -3.01
N GLU A 110 -45.20 16.46 -2.20
CA GLU A 110 -46.62 16.33 -1.86
C GLU A 110 -47.17 17.61 -1.21
N MET A 111 -46.42 18.21 -0.26
CA MET A 111 -46.81 19.48 0.33
C MET A 111 -46.92 20.60 -0.72
N SER A 112 -45.98 20.68 -1.65
CA SER A 112 -46.02 21.69 -2.72
C SER A 112 -47.27 21.54 -3.59
N ASP A 113 -47.56 20.31 -4.02
CA ASP A 113 -48.72 20.01 -4.85
C ASP A 113 -50.03 20.33 -4.11
N GLU A 114 -50.12 19.98 -2.83
CA GLU A 114 -51.31 20.27 -2.02
C GLU A 114 -51.52 21.78 -1.80
N TYR A 115 -50.44 22.56 -1.63
CA TYR A 115 -50.54 24.01 -1.60
C TYR A 115 -51.03 24.59 -2.92
N ASP A 116 -50.59 24.07 -4.06
CA ASP A 116 -51.02 24.56 -5.37
C ASP A 116 -52.47 24.16 -5.68
N GLU A 117 -52.89 22.95 -5.32
CA GLU A 117 -54.30 22.56 -5.36
C GLU A 117 -55.18 23.43 -4.46
N ALA A 118 -54.73 23.73 -3.24
CA ALA A 118 -55.46 24.58 -2.31
C ALA A 118 -55.65 25.99 -2.88
N LYS A 119 -54.63 26.56 -3.54
CA LYS A 119 -54.73 27.86 -4.24
C LYS A 119 -55.78 27.82 -5.34
N ILE A 120 -55.79 26.76 -6.16
CA ILE A 120 -56.76 26.61 -7.26
C ILE A 120 -58.18 26.49 -6.69
N LYS A 121 -58.40 25.58 -5.73
CA LYS A 121 -59.72 25.39 -5.09
C LYS A 121 -60.19 26.65 -4.38
N HIS A 122 -59.29 27.38 -3.73
CA HIS A 122 -59.59 28.67 -3.11
C HIS A 122 -60.01 29.71 -4.15
N ALA A 123 -59.30 29.82 -5.28
CA ALA A 123 -59.68 30.71 -6.38
C ALA A 123 -61.05 30.33 -6.98
N SER A 124 -61.31 29.03 -7.19
CA SER A 124 -62.63 28.55 -7.64
C SER A 124 -63.73 28.85 -6.61
N GLY A 125 -63.45 28.67 -5.33
CA GLY A 125 -64.38 29.02 -4.24
C GLY A 125 -64.72 30.51 -4.23
N LEU A 126 -63.72 31.38 -4.42
CA LEU A 126 -63.94 32.82 -4.56
C LEU A 126 -64.85 33.13 -5.77
N GLN A 127 -64.65 32.46 -6.91
CA GLN A 127 -65.50 32.65 -8.09
C GLN A 127 -66.96 32.29 -7.81
N VAL A 128 -67.22 31.16 -7.14
CA VAL A 128 -68.59 30.76 -6.75
C VAL A 128 -69.26 31.80 -5.87
N LEU A 129 -68.50 32.41 -4.96
CA LEU A 129 -68.99 33.49 -4.10
C LEU A 129 -69.32 34.74 -4.91
N VAL A 130 -68.49 35.12 -5.89
CA VAL A 130 -68.76 36.25 -6.80
C VAL A 130 -70.07 36.01 -7.55
N ASP A 131 -70.21 34.83 -8.15
CA ASP A 131 -71.31 34.51 -9.06
C ASP A 131 -72.67 34.39 -8.35
N ASN A 132 -72.69 33.85 -7.13
CA ASN A 132 -73.94 33.48 -6.45
C ASN A 132 -74.29 34.33 -5.22
N PHE A 133 -73.31 35.05 -4.65
CA PHE A 133 -73.46 35.76 -3.37
C PHE A 133 -73.07 37.23 -3.45
N ASN A 134 -72.89 37.78 -4.65
CA ASN A 134 -72.53 39.19 -4.88
C ASN A 134 -71.24 39.60 -4.14
N TYR A 135 -70.32 38.64 -3.99
CA TYR A 135 -69.06 38.82 -3.30
C TYR A 135 -68.11 39.69 -4.12
N HIS A 136 -67.44 40.66 -3.48
CA HIS A 136 -66.42 41.49 -4.12
C HIS A 136 -65.07 41.33 -3.40
N PRO A 137 -64.04 40.75 -4.04
CA PRO A 137 -62.80 40.35 -3.36
C PRO A 137 -62.05 41.50 -2.68
N GLU A 138 -62.05 42.71 -3.25
CA GLU A 138 -61.40 43.89 -2.64
C GLU A 138 -62.22 44.61 -1.56
N PHE A 139 -63.52 44.33 -1.44
CA PHE A 139 -64.41 45.03 -0.51
C PHE A 139 -64.98 44.13 0.60
N LYS A 140 -64.59 42.85 0.65
CA LYS A 140 -65.02 41.91 1.69
C LYS A 140 -64.52 42.35 3.06
N ARG A 141 -65.43 42.52 4.02
CA ARG A 141 -65.08 42.75 5.43
C ARG A 141 -65.13 41.45 6.21
N TYR A 142 -64.36 41.35 7.30
CA TYR A 142 -64.29 40.12 8.11
C TYR A 142 -65.64 39.70 8.74
N ASN A 143 -66.61 40.64 8.77
CA ASN A 143 -67.92 40.52 9.39
C ASN A 143 -69.08 40.52 8.39
N ASP A 144 -68.84 40.38 7.09
CA ASP A 144 -69.91 40.25 6.10
C ASP A 144 -70.56 38.85 6.17
N ASP A 145 -71.88 38.82 6.31
CA ASP A 145 -72.70 37.60 6.25
C ASP A 145 -73.07 37.27 4.80
N PHE A 146 -72.93 35.99 4.41
CA PHE A 146 -73.33 35.52 3.09
C PHE A 146 -74.85 35.29 3.04
N THR A 147 -75.57 36.10 2.27
CA THR A 147 -77.01 35.88 2.00
C THR A 147 -77.20 35.26 0.60
N ALA A 148 -77.65 34.01 0.53
CA ALA A 148 -78.01 33.35 -0.73
C ALA A 148 -79.48 33.61 -1.10
N VAL A 149 -79.77 33.86 -2.38
CA VAL A 149 -81.14 33.76 -2.89
C VAL A 149 -81.36 32.30 -3.33
N PRO A 150 -82.35 31.58 -2.78
CA PRO A 150 -82.55 30.18 -3.11
C PRO A 150 -82.83 29.99 -4.61
N PHE A 151 -82.04 29.16 -5.28
CA PHE A 151 -82.24 28.81 -6.68
C PHE A 151 -83.60 28.10 -6.85
N ARG A 152 -84.49 28.68 -7.67
CA ARG A 152 -85.72 28.04 -8.13
C ARG A 152 -85.58 27.71 -9.63
N PRO A 153 -85.50 26.42 -10.01
CA PRO A 153 -85.48 26.04 -11.43
C PRO A 153 -86.84 26.37 -12.10
N LYS A 154 -86.80 26.69 -13.39
CA LYS A 154 -87.99 26.86 -14.25
C LYS A 154 -88.42 25.53 -14.85
#